data_AF-A0A957CID8-F1
#
_entry.id   AF-A0A957CID8-F1
#
_cell.length_a   1.000
_cell.length_b   1.000
_cell.length_c   1.000
_cell.angle_alpha   90.00
_cell.angle_beta   90.00
_cell.angle_gamma   90.00
#
_symmetry.space_group_name_H-M   'P 1'
#
loop_
_entity.id
_entity.type
_entity.pdbx_description
1 polymer ?
#
loop_
_entity_poly.entity_id
_entity_poly.type
_entity_poly.pdbx_seq_one_letter_code
_entity_poly.pdbx_strand_id
1 'polypeptide(L)'
;MSYDTASLRKFLTDLFSAADLTALLFDYFRDVHDDITPAMSKSQQIQMLLEHVSRQGKMEHLLGALAKEKPGHYRRDHFTQDRRATLAPDHTPVQRNPRQIFISHAHQDADFAHRLANDLEAHGYDIWIAPDSIRPGEKWAEAISRGLDESSFFMLVLTPEAVSSRWVRDETFIAIEMEKENEIAFLPLQVKVCRLPALWRAYQRIPFRAGYDTGLNQLLFTLNPTHHSPKPTIALLTEQPTVEPTNKPTVEPTNKPTNKPPQIKVIEPKPPHIVTPPDRIIWPKDGKEMVLVPAGEFLYGESKVKLTLLAFYIDKTPVTNAEYKLFLDANSEYKASRDWDKKRQFPNSWSAHPVVGVSWHDAQAYANWTGKLLPSEHQWEKAARGTDGRNYPWGDSWRENHCNTRESGIGGTSPVGQFSPQGDSPYGCMDMSGNVWEWMLNWYNESQKSRALRGGAWGSLRWYTRVSNRGYGGPDFAVDFIGFRLVAPVGSGF
;
A
#
# COMPACT_ATOMS: atom_id res chain seq x y z
N MET A 1 28.57 -8.29 30.49
CA MET A 1 28.84 -9.72 30.22
C MET A 1 29.23 -9.83 28.76
N SER A 2 30.37 -10.45 28.41
CA SER A 2 30.73 -10.64 27.00
C SER A 2 29.92 -11.80 26.44
N TYR A 3 28.99 -11.50 25.55
CA TYR A 3 28.23 -12.52 24.83
C TYR A 3 29.17 -13.30 23.91
N ASP A 4 29.15 -14.63 23.99
CA ASP A 4 29.98 -15.46 23.13
C ASP A 4 29.44 -15.43 21.69
N THR A 5 30.17 -14.74 20.81
CA THR A 5 29.84 -14.61 19.39
C THR A 5 29.87 -15.97 18.68
N ALA A 6 30.65 -16.94 19.18
CA ALA A 6 30.67 -18.29 18.65
C ALA A 6 29.36 -19.04 18.94
N SER A 7 28.83 -18.92 20.16
CA SER A 7 27.52 -19.47 20.54
C SER A 7 26.37 -18.85 19.73
N LEU A 8 26.36 -17.54 19.52
CA LEU A 8 25.34 -16.87 18.69
C LEU A 8 25.42 -17.30 17.21
N ARG A 9 26.63 -17.40 16.65
CA ARG A 9 26.85 -17.89 15.29
C ARG A 9 26.34 -19.33 15.15
N LYS A 10 26.63 -20.20 16.11
CA LYS A 10 26.16 -21.58 16.14
C LYS A 10 24.63 -21.64 16.22
N PHE A 11 24.02 -20.87 17.10
CA PHE A 11 22.55 -20.78 17.24
C PHE A 11 21.86 -20.37 15.93
N LEU A 12 22.34 -19.30 15.29
CA LEU A 12 21.84 -18.84 13.99
C LEU A 12 22.06 -19.88 12.88
N THR A 13 23.20 -20.56 12.91
CA THR A 13 23.54 -21.59 11.91
C THR A 13 22.65 -22.82 12.06
N ASP A 14 22.40 -23.28 13.28
CA ASP A 14 21.69 -24.53 13.53
C ASP A 14 20.17 -24.36 13.42
N LEU A 15 19.61 -23.20 13.80
CA LEU A 15 18.16 -23.06 14.02
C LEU A 15 17.40 -22.18 13.03
N PHE A 16 18.10 -21.40 12.19
CA PHE A 16 17.45 -20.55 11.18
C PHE A 16 17.68 -21.14 9.79
N SER A 17 16.63 -21.39 9.02
CA SER A 17 16.79 -21.67 7.58
C SER A 17 17.33 -20.43 6.84
N ALA A 18 17.72 -20.55 5.56
CA ALA A 18 18.10 -19.37 4.77
C ALA A 18 16.93 -18.37 4.62
N ALA A 19 15.70 -18.89 4.51
CA ALA A 19 14.49 -18.08 4.49
C ALA A 19 14.20 -17.44 5.85
N ASP A 20 14.35 -18.19 6.96
CA ASP A 20 14.17 -17.67 8.32
C ASP A 20 15.19 -16.56 8.62
N LEU A 21 16.43 -16.72 8.18
CA LEU A 21 17.48 -15.71 8.35
C LEU A 21 17.17 -14.46 7.53
N THR A 22 16.71 -14.62 6.29
CA THR A 22 16.27 -13.50 5.45
C THR A 22 15.11 -12.76 6.10
N ALA A 23 14.13 -13.49 6.65
CA ALA A 23 13.00 -12.91 7.37
C ALA A 23 13.43 -12.20 8.67
N LEU A 24 14.32 -12.79 9.47
CA LEU A 24 14.89 -12.17 10.67
C LEU A 24 15.60 -10.85 10.33
N LEU A 25 16.40 -10.86 9.26
CA LEU A 25 17.10 -9.67 8.79
C LEU A 25 16.09 -8.62 8.29
N PHE A 26 15.09 -9.02 7.52
CA PHE A 26 14.04 -8.13 7.04
C PHE A 26 13.18 -7.52 8.17
N ASP A 27 12.92 -8.29 9.23
CA ASP A 27 12.04 -7.90 10.34
C ASP A 27 12.75 -7.07 11.41
N TYR A 28 14.04 -7.33 11.68
CA TYR A 28 14.74 -6.74 12.83
C TYR A 28 16.04 -6.00 12.46
N PHE A 29 16.67 -6.33 11.32
CA PHE A 29 17.98 -5.77 10.90
C PHE A 29 17.95 -5.37 9.43
N ARG A 30 17.03 -4.48 9.07
CA ARG A 30 16.69 -4.18 7.68
C ARG A 30 17.84 -3.53 6.91
N ASP A 31 18.70 -2.77 7.59
CA ASP A 31 19.96 -2.25 7.03
C ASP A 31 20.88 -3.39 6.57
N VAL A 32 20.98 -4.46 7.36
CA VAL A 32 21.76 -5.66 7.01
C VAL A 32 21.07 -6.41 5.87
N HIS A 33 19.74 -6.51 5.88
CA HIS A 33 18.97 -7.15 4.82
C HIS A 33 19.20 -6.51 3.44
N ASP A 34 19.20 -5.18 3.37
CA ASP A 34 19.36 -4.44 2.11
C ASP A 34 20.76 -4.61 1.50
N ASP A 35 21.77 -4.89 2.34
CA ASP A 35 23.14 -5.19 1.90
C ASP A 35 23.33 -6.65 1.45
N ILE A 36 22.32 -7.52 1.63
CA ILE A 36 22.40 -8.93 1.19
C ILE A 36 22.26 -9.01 -0.33
N THR A 37 23.22 -9.68 -0.97
CA THR A 37 23.10 -10.04 -2.39
C THR A 37 22.67 -11.48 -2.58
N PRO A 38 21.99 -11.83 -3.70
CA PRO A 38 21.58 -13.21 -3.99
C PRO A 38 22.72 -14.24 -4.02
N ALA A 39 23.97 -13.79 -4.16
CA ALA A 39 25.16 -14.65 -4.19
C ALA A 39 25.71 -14.99 -2.80
N MET A 40 25.24 -14.34 -1.72
CA MET A 40 25.76 -14.56 -0.37
C MET A 40 25.24 -15.86 0.24
N SER A 41 26.16 -16.66 0.77
CA SER A 41 25.82 -17.84 1.57
C SER A 41 25.25 -17.44 2.94
N LYS A 42 24.46 -18.35 3.53
CA LYS A 42 23.91 -18.20 4.89
C LYS A 42 24.98 -17.86 5.94
N SER A 43 26.17 -18.49 5.85
CA SER A 43 27.27 -18.21 6.78
C SER A 43 27.78 -16.76 6.66
N GLN A 44 27.89 -16.25 5.43
CA GLN A 44 28.28 -14.86 5.17
C GLN A 44 27.23 -13.86 5.68
N GLN A 45 25.94 -14.16 5.52
CA GLN A 45 24.85 -13.34 6.06
C GLN A 45 24.89 -13.30 7.60
N ILE A 46 25.09 -14.45 8.27
CA ILE A 46 25.24 -14.52 9.73
C ILE A 46 26.46 -13.72 10.20
N GLN A 47 27.58 -13.84 9.49
CA GLN A 47 28.78 -13.07 9.81
C GLN A 47 28.52 -11.56 9.69
N MET A 48 27.92 -11.12 8.60
CA MET A 48 27.58 -9.72 8.36
C MET A 48 26.63 -9.17 9.43
N LEU A 49 25.63 -9.95 9.84
CA LEU A 49 24.74 -9.60 10.95
C LEU A 49 25.52 -9.42 12.25
N LEU A 50 26.32 -10.40 12.65
CA LEU A 50 27.06 -10.34 13.92
C LEU A 50 28.08 -9.20 13.94
N GLU A 51 28.75 -8.94 12.82
CA GLU A 51 29.66 -7.80 12.67
C GLU A 51 28.92 -6.47 12.75
N HIS A 52 27.78 -6.34 12.05
CA HIS A 52 26.94 -5.14 12.11
C HIS A 52 26.46 -4.87 13.54
N VAL A 53 25.89 -5.88 14.19
CA VAL A 53 25.29 -5.76 15.53
C VAL A 53 26.36 -5.46 16.58
N SER A 54 27.55 -6.05 16.45
CA SER A 54 28.70 -5.75 17.31
C SER A 54 29.19 -4.33 17.12
N ARG A 55 29.42 -3.91 15.86
CA ARG A 55 29.90 -2.57 15.51
C ARG A 55 28.95 -1.47 15.95
N GLN A 56 27.64 -1.70 15.83
CA GLN A 56 26.60 -0.73 16.16
C GLN A 56 26.11 -0.82 17.61
N GLY A 57 26.71 -1.69 18.45
CA GLY A 57 26.29 -1.87 19.84
C GLY A 57 24.87 -2.46 20.02
N LYS A 58 24.28 -3.05 18.97
CA LYS A 58 22.88 -3.52 18.93
C LYS A 58 22.69 -4.94 19.46
N MET A 59 23.62 -5.48 20.27
CA MET A 59 23.61 -6.89 20.68
C MET A 59 22.31 -7.28 21.39
N GLU A 60 21.77 -6.41 22.24
CA GLU A 60 20.49 -6.62 22.93
C GLU A 60 19.29 -6.72 21.97
N HIS A 61 19.34 -6.03 20.83
CA HIS A 61 18.28 -6.13 19.81
C HIS A 61 18.29 -7.50 19.15
N LEU A 62 19.49 -8.05 18.87
CA LEU A 62 19.62 -9.38 18.30
C LEU A 62 19.15 -10.43 19.29
N LEU A 63 19.58 -10.32 20.54
CA LEU A 63 19.15 -11.21 21.60
C LEU A 63 17.63 -11.17 21.80
N GLY A 64 17.02 -9.98 21.82
CA GLY A 64 15.57 -9.81 21.90
C GLY A 64 14.83 -10.42 20.70
N ALA A 65 15.34 -10.22 19.48
CA ALA A 65 14.77 -10.81 18.27
C ALA A 65 14.85 -12.35 18.31
N LEU A 66 16.01 -12.92 18.67
CA LEU A 66 16.18 -14.37 18.79
C LEU A 66 15.28 -14.98 19.87
N ALA A 67 15.09 -14.29 20.98
CA ALA A 67 14.18 -14.72 22.05
C ALA A 67 12.72 -14.75 21.60
N LYS A 68 12.29 -13.84 20.71
CA LYS A 68 10.95 -13.83 20.12
C LYS A 68 10.76 -14.86 19.02
N GLU A 69 11.73 -15.01 18.12
CA GLU A 69 11.61 -15.89 16.95
C GLU A 69 11.80 -17.37 17.30
N LYS A 70 12.64 -17.70 18.30
CA LYS A 70 12.91 -19.09 18.72
C LYS A 70 12.83 -19.24 20.26
N PRO A 71 11.68 -18.95 20.90
CA PRO A 71 11.57 -18.84 22.36
C PRO A 71 11.87 -20.14 23.13
N GLY A 72 11.60 -21.30 22.53
CA GLY A 72 11.84 -22.62 23.14
C GLY A 72 13.29 -23.07 23.12
N HIS A 73 14.08 -22.62 22.14
CA HIS A 73 15.50 -22.95 22.01
C HIS A 73 16.41 -21.91 22.68
N TYR A 74 15.98 -20.64 22.66
CA TYR A 74 16.70 -19.55 23.33
C TYR A 74 16.82 -19.79 24.84
N ARG A 75 15.75 -20.30 25.47
CA ARG A 75 15.68 -20.62 26.91
C ARG A 75 16.37 -21.92 27.33
N ARG A 76 16.54 -22.90 26.42
CA ARG A 76 17.08 -24.23 26.77
C ARG A 76 18.59 -24.30 26.77
N ASP A 77 19.27 -23.58 25.87
CA ASP A 77 20.67 -23.91 25.57
C ASP A 77 21.69 -22.77 25.81
N HIS A 78 21.35 -21.48 25.80
CA HIS A 78 22.42 -20.45 25.70
C HIS A 78 22.24 -19.08 26.40
N PHE A 79 21.04 -18.62 26.76
CA PHE A 79 20.87 -17.22 27.22
C PHE A 79 19.91 -17.13 28.42
N THR A 80 20.46 -17.22 29.63
CA THR A 80 19.70 -17.00 30.87
C THR A 80 19.86 -15.56 31.33
N GLN A 81 18.77 -14.78 31.28
CA GLN A 81 18.31 -14.00 32.43
C GLN A 81 16.84 -13.61 32.25
N ASP A 82 16.08 -13.90 33.30
CA ASP A 82 14.65 -13.76 33.43
C ASP A 82 14.20 -12.30 33.23
N ARG A 83 13.43 -12.00 32.18
CA ARG A 83 12.49 -10.88 32.15
C ARG A 83 11.22 -11.31 31.43
N ARG A 84 10.16 -11.52 32.23
CA ARG A 84 8.78 -11.53 31.73
C ARG A 84 8.50 -10.19 31.06
N ALA A 85 8.47 -10.16 29.73
CA ALA A 85 7.80 -9.09 29.01
C ALA A 85 6.29 -9.38 29.06
N THR A 86 5.62 -8.64 29.92
CA THR A 86 4.16 -8.59 30.06
C THR A 86 3.54 -8.24 28.72
N LEU A 87 2.65 -9.09 28.23
CA LEU A 87 1.68 -8.75 27.20
C LEU A 87 0.82 -7.60 27.76
N ALA A 88 0.89 -6.42 27.14
CA ALA A 88 -0.03 -5.32 27.45
C ALA A 88 -1.29 -5.46 26.56
N PRO A 89 -2.49 -5.28 27.13
CA PRO A 89 -3.76 -5.46 26.44
C PRO A 89 -4.28 -4.17 25.77
N ASP A 90 -5.18 -4.40 24.81
CA ASP A 90 -6.28 -3.56 24.30
C ASP A 90 -6.02 -2.12 23.80
N HIS A 91 -6.49 -1.85 22.58
CA HIS A 91 -6.33 -0.59 21.87
C HIS A 91 -7.25 0.51 22.42
N THR A 92 -6.74 1.28 23.37
CA THR A 92 -7.18 2.66 23.60
C THR A 92 -6.67 3.56 22.46
N PRO A 93 -7.39 4.63 22.05
CA PRO A 93 -6.86 5.61 21.10
C PRO A 93 -5.52 6.13 21.61
N VAL A 94 -4.47 6.02 20.78
CA VAL A 94 -3.14 6.52 21.15
C VAL A 94 -3.23 8.02 21.32
N GLN A 95 -3.12 8.50 22.55
CA GLN A 95 -2.98 9.93 22.82
C GLN A 95 -1.58 10.35 22.36
N ARG A 96 -1.50 11.03 21.21
CA ARG A 96 -0.24 11.54 20.65
C ARG A 96 0.50 12.40 21.66
N ASN A 97 1.82 12.24 21.72
CA ASN A 97 2.66 13.08 22.54
C ASN A 97 2.88 14.42 21.80
N PRO A 98 2.41 15.56 22.36
CA PRO A 98 2.51 16.86 21.70
C PRO A 98 3.94 17.36 21.52
N ARG A 99 4.93 16.72 22.16
CA ARG A 99 6.35 17.08 22.05
C ARG A 99 7.17 16.02 21.34
N GLN A 100 6.56 14.94 20.86
CA GLN A 100 7.31 13.91 20.16
C GLN A 100 7.44 14.21 18.67
N ILE A 101 8.66 14.06 18.17
CA ILE A 101 9.07 14.36 16.80
C ILE A 101 9.63 13.09 16.17
N PHE A 102 9.07 12.69 15.03
CA PHE A 102 9.64 11.67 14.16
C PHE A 102 10.62 12.30 13.17
N ILE A 103 11.89 11.89 13.17
CA ILE A 103 12.91 12.37 12.23
C ILE A 103 13.18 11.29 11.16
N SER A 104 12.75 11.57 9.93
CA SER A 104 13.05 10.74 8.76
C SER A 104 14.27 11.30 8.00
N HIS A 105 15.25 10.44 7.74
CA HIS A 105 16.50 10.78 7.08
C HIS A 105 17.08 9.58 6.31
N ALA A 106 17.95 9.83 5.33
CA ALA A 106 18.74 8.77 4.71
C ALA A 106 19.97 8.45 5.57
N HIS A 107 20.48 7.22 5.48
CA HIS A 107 21.68 6.79 6.22
C HIS A 107 22.88 7.75 6.03
N GLN A 108 23.05 8.33 4.85
CA GLN A 108 24.12 9.29 4.55
C GLN A 108 23.97 10.65 5.26
N ASP A 109 22.81 10.93 5.83
CA ASP A 109 22.50 12.17 6.53
C ASP A 109 22.41 11.98 8.05
N ALA A 110 22.84 10.82 8.57
CA ALA A 110 22.76 10.46 9.98
C ALA A 110 23.44 11.49 10.91
N ASP A 111 24.65 11.97 10.57
CA ASP A 111 25.36 12.96 11.39
C ASP A 111 24.54 14.25 11.60
N PHE A 112 23.87 14.71 10.54
CA PHE A 112 22.99 15.88 10.63
C PHE A 112 21.75 15.56 11.47
N ALA A 113 21.13 14.41 11.24
CA ALA A 113 19.90 13.99 11.92
C ALA A 113 20.12 13.78 13.43
N HIS A 114 21.22 13.14 13.84
CA HIS A 114 21.56 12.96 15.25
C HIS A 114 21.96 14.26 15.94
N ARG A 115 22.69 15.16 15.25
CA ARG A 115 22.95 16.50 15.81
C ARG A 115 21.64 17.23 16.07
N LEU A 116 20.72 17.21 15.10
CA LEU A 116 19.39 17.80 15.23
C LEU A 116 18.57 17.16 16.34
N ALA A 117 18.61 15.83 16.47
CA ALA A 117 17.95 15.12 17.57
C ALA A 117 18.44 15.63 18.93
N ASN A 118 19.76 15.63 19.16
CA ASN A 118 20.36 16.09 20.42
C ASN A 118 19.97 17.55 20.74
N ASP A 119 20.02 18.43 19.74
CA ASP A 119 19.67 19.85 19.94
C ASP A 119 18.18 20.03 20.24
N LEU A 120 17.28 19.25 19.63
CA LEU A 120 15.85 19.27 19.94
C LEU A 120 15.54 18.66 21.32
N GLU A 121 16.22 17.59 21.71
CA GLU A 121 16.12 17.01 23.06
C GLU A 121 16.55 18.01 24.14
N ALA A 122 17.62 18.78 23.90
CA ALA A 122 18.05 19.86 24.79
C ALA A 122 16.99 20.96 24.96
N HIS A 123 16.04 21.08 24.02
CA HIS A 123 14.89 21.99 24.08
C HIS A 123 13.60 21.31 24.56
N GLY A 124 13.69 20.07 25.07
CA GLY A 124 12.59 19.35 25.72
C GLY A 124 11.60 18.69 24.76
N TYR A 125 12.04 18.29 23.57
CA TYR A 125 11.28 17.42 22.67
C TYR A 125 11.69 15.96 22.83
N ASP A 126 10.75 15.04 22.64
CA ASP A 126 11.02 13.61 22.61
C ASP A 126 11.30 13.19 21.16
N ILE A 127 12.44 12.55 20.89
CA ILE A 127 12.82 12.23 19.52
C ILE A 127 12.60 10.75 19.22
N TRP A 128 11.89 10.52 18.11
CA TRP A 128 11.85 9.23 17.44
C TRP A 128 12.72 9.32 16.19
N ILE A 129 13.78 8.51 16.12
CA ILE A 129 14.70 8.43 14.98
C ILE A 129 15.14 6.97 14.78
N ALA A 130 15.01 6.46 13.57
CA ALA A 130 15.53 5.13 13.24
C ALA A 130 17.05 5.19 13.06
N PRO A 131 17.82 4.18 13.52
CA PRO A 131 17.38 2.99 14.24
C PRO A 131 17.31 3.15 15.77
N ASP A 132 17.74 4.28 16.32
CA ASP A 132 18.00 4.46 17.77
C ASP A 132 16.75 4.32 18.65
N SER A 133 15.58 4.69 18.14
CA SER A 133 14.30 4.65 18.89
C SER A 133 13.57 3.30 18.80
N ILE A 134 14.16 2.31 18.14
CA ILE A 134 13.63 0.94 18.03
C ILE A 134 13.97 0.19 19.33
N ARG A 135 12.98 -0.43 19.98
CA ARG A 135 13.24 -1.15 21.23
C ARG A 135 13.92 -2.50 20.96
N PRO A 136 14.73 -3.04 21.89
CA PRO A 136 15.34 -4.35 21.73
C PRO A 136 14.30 -5.45 21.43
N GLY A 137 14.50 -6.17 20.32
CA GLY A 137 13.59 -7.20 19.85
C GLY A 137 12.25 -6.69 19.30
N GLU A 138 12.07 -5.39 19.07
CA GLU A 138 10.91 -4.85 18.35
C GLU A 138 11.09 -5.05 16.84
N LYS A 139 10.02 -5.45 16.13
CA LYS A 139 10.07 -5.52 14.67
C LYS A 139 10.16 -4.11 14.11
N TRP A 140 10.99 -3.91 13.10
CA TRP A 140 11.23 -2.61 12.48
C TRP A 140 9.92 -1.91 12.11
N ALA A 141 9.01 -2.63 11.46
CA ALA A 141 7.73 -2.08 11.02
C ALA A 141 6.80 -1.66 12.18
N GLU A 142 6.79 -2.42 13.29
CA GLU A 142 6.04 -2.06 14.50
C GLU A 142 6.64 -0.81 15.14
N ALA A 143 7.97 -0.71 15.16
CA ALA A 143 8.66 0.46 15.69
C ALA A 143 8.40 1.73 14.87
N ILE A 144 8.41 1.64 13.52
CA ILE A 144 8.06 2.77 12.64
C ILE A 144 6.60 3.19 12.90
N SER A 145 5.67 2.23 12.91
CA SER A 145 4.24 2.52 13.13
C SER A 145 4.04 3.21 14.47
N ARG A 146 4.66 2.67 15.54
CA ARG A 146 4.62 3.27 16.86
C ARG A 146 5.18 4.69 16.86
N GLY A 147 6.34 4.91 16.22
CA GLY A 147 6.92 6.23 16.09
C GLY A 147 5.99 7.22 15.42
N LEU A 148 5.34 6.83 14.32
CA LEU A 148 4.37 7.66 13.61
C LEU A 148 3.08 7.87 14.40
N ASP A 149 2.57 6.85 15.09
CA ASP A 149 1.34 6.90 15.88
C ASP A 149 1.49 7.75 17.15
N GLU A 150 2.68 7.78 17.76
CA GLU A 150 2.94 8.54 19.00
C GLU A 150 3.37 10.01 18.72
N SER A 151 3.96 10.30 17.54
CA SER A 151 4.52 11.62 17.21
C SER A 151 3.50 12.66 16.79
N SER A 152 3.72 13.92 17.17
CA SER A 152 2.91 15.07 16.70
C SER A 152 3.56 15.86 15.58
N PHE A 153 4.85 15.66 15.36
CA PHE A 153 5.60 16.26 14.25
C PHE A 153 6.34 15.17 13.47
N PHE A 154 6.35 15.30 12.14
CA PHE A 154 7.21 14.53 11.25
C PHE A 154 8.19 15.48 10.57
N MET A 155 9.48 15.32 10.86
CA MET A 155 10.56 16.08 10.26
C MET A 155 11.26 15.28 9.18
N LEU A 156 11.34 15.85 7.98
CA LEU A 156 12.04 15.26 6.86
C LEU A 156 13.36 15.98 6.61
N VAL A 157 14.49 15.29 6.80
CA VAL A 157 15.82 15.78 6.43
C VAL A 157 15.95 15.74 4.91
N LEU A 158 15.87 16.91 4.25
CA LEU A 158 15.69 17.00 2.81
C LEU A 158 17.02 17.15 2.07
N THR A 159 17.47 16.05 1.47
CA THR A 159 18.70 15.90 0.69
C THR A 159 18.45 15.07 -0.58
N PRO A 160 19.37 15.06 -1.58
CA PRO A 160 19.27 14.13 -2.72
C PRO A 160 19.19 12.66 -2.27
N GLU A 161 19.97 12.30 -1.25
CA GLU A 161 20.03 10.94 -0.70
C GLU A 161 18.67 10.56 -0.11
N ALA A 162 18.08 11.43 0.72
CA ALA A 162 16.74 11.27 1.28
C ALA A 162 15.64 11.17 0.20
N VAL A 163 15.69 12.00 -0.85
CA VAL A 163 14.73 11.93 -1.96
C VAL A 163 14.84 10.62 -2.74
N SER A 164 16.05 10.08 -2.87
CA SER A 164 16.31 8.82 -3.56
C SER A 164 16.04 7.59 -2.70
N SER A 165 16.05 7.75 -1.37
CA SER A 165 15.83 6.67 -0.41
C SER A 165 14.39 6.19 -0.47
N ARG A 166 14.21 4.89 -0.75
CA ARG A 166 12.89 4.24 -0.69
C ARG A 166 12.28 4.37 0.72
N TRP A 167 13.09 4.23 1.75
CA TRP A 167 12.66 4.27 3.16
C TRP A 167 12.10 5.63 3.53
N VAL A 168 12.86 6.68 3.24
CA VAL A 168 12.40 8.05 3.48
C VAL A 168 11.13 8.33 2.70
N ARG A 169 11.01 7.82 1.47
CA ARG A 169 9.80 8.01 0.66
C ARG A 169 8.57 7.32 1.27
N ASP A 170 8.73 6.11 1.77
CA ASP A 170 7.65 5.33 2.39
C ASP A 170 7.17 6.00 3.69
N GLU A 171 8.09 6.38 4.58
CA GLU A 171 7.77 7.12 5.82
C GLU A 171 7.14 8.49 5.53
N THR A 172 7.71 9.24 4.58
CA THR A 172 7.21 10.56 4.18
C THR A 172 5.82 10.47 3.56
N PHE A 173 5.54 9.40 2.80
CA PHE A 173 4.22 9.21 2.21
C PHE A 173 3.15 9.05 3.28
N ILE A 174 3.41 8.18 4.27
CA ILE A 174 2.51 7.97 5.41
C ILE A 174 2.32 9.27 6.19
N ALA A 175 3.41 9.99 6.50
CA ALA A 175 3.32 11.26 7.23
C ALA A 175 2.54 12.35 6.49
N ILE A 176 2.63 12.40 5.15
CA ILE A 176 1.84 13.32 4.31
C ILE A 176 0.35 12.94 4.33
N GLU A 177 0.01 11.66 4.38
CA GLU A 177 -1.39 11.23 4.52
C GLU A 177 -1.94 11.62 5.90
N MET A 178 -1.18 11.37 6.96
CA MET A 178 -1.53 11.75 8.33
C MET A 178 -1.64 13.27 8.51
N GLU A 179 -0.81 14.06 7.82
CA GLU A 179 -0.90 15.54 7.86
C GLU A 179 -2.20 16.06 7.24
N LYS A 180 -2.66 15.44 6.15
CA LYS A 180 -3.94 15.79 5.52
C LYS A 180 -5.13 15.48 6.42
N GLU A 181 -5.00 14.47 7.28
CA GLU A 181 -5.97 14.12 8.32
C GLU A 181 -5.81 15.00 9.58
N ASN A 182 -4.89 15.99 9.57
CA ASN A 182 -4.50 16.85 10.71
C ASN A 182 -3.98 16.05 11.94
N GLU A 183 -3.45 14.86 11.73
CA GLU A 183 -2.94 14.03 12.82
C GLU A 183 -1.48 14.35 13.19
N ILE A 184 -0.68 14.77 12.20
CA ILE A 184 0.74 15.06 12.40
C ILE A 184 1.14 16.31 11.59
N ALA A 185 2.02 17.14 12.14
CA ALA A 185 2.57 18.28 11.40
C ALA A 185 3.78 17.85 10.56
N PHE A 186 3.73 18.07 9.24
CA PHE A 186 4.81 17.72 8.32
C PHE A 186 5.80 18.89 8.10
N LEU A 187 7.07 18.69 8.46
CA LEU A 187 8.11 19.72 8.50
C LEU A 187 9.35 19.32 7.67
N PRO A 188 9.41 19.68 6.37
CA PRO A 188 10.58 19.40 5.55
C PRO A 188 11.73 20.41 5.80
N LEU A 189 12.91 19.90 6.14
CA LEU A 189 14.12 20.66 6.47
C LEU A 189 15.04 20.68 5.25
N GLN A 190 15.16 21.82 4.58
CA GLN A 190 15.99 21.95 3.39
C GLN A 190 17.48 22.03 3.75
N VAL A 191 18.14 20.87 3.80
CA VAL A 191 19.57 20.74 4.12
C VAL A 191 20.44 20.85 2.85
N LYS A 192 20.08 20.14 1.77
CA LYS A 192 20.78 20.20 0.48
C LYS A 192 19.82 20.55 -0.67
N VAL A 193 20.35 21.01 -1.80
CA VAL A 193 19.54 21.20 -3.02
C VAL A 193 19.20 19.85 -3.61
N CYS A 194 17.93 19.61 -3.88
CA CYS A 194 17.46 18.37 -4.51
C CYS A 194 16.19 18.60 -5.33
N ARG A 195 15.97 17.76 -6.33
CA ARG A 195 14.77 17.78 -7.17
C ARG A 195 13.66 17.01 -6.46
N LEU A 196 12.69 17.74 -5.90
CA LEU A 196 11.65 17.14 -5.07
C LEU A 196 10.57 16.43 -5.89
N PRO A 197 9.99 15.32 -5.39
CA PRO A 197 8.71 14.79 -5.84
C PRO A 197 7.59 15.84 -5.74
N ALA A 198 6.56 15.73 -6.59
CA ALA A 198 5.52 16.75 -6.71
C ALA A 198 4.79 17.04 -5.39
N LEU A 199 4.42 15.99 -4.64
CA LEU A 199 3.70 16.11 -3.36
C LEU A 199 4.50 16.88 -2.31
N TRP A 200 5.84 16.78 -2.33
CA TRP A 200 6.69 17.41 -1.33
C TRP A 200 6.89 18.90 -1.60
N ARG A 201 6.65 19.36 -2.84
CA ARG A 201 6.78 20.77 -3.23
C ARG A 201 5.68 21.66 -2.65
N ALA A 202 4.57 21.07 -2.24
CA ALA A 202 3.43 21.78 -1.68
C ALA A 202 3.72 22.34 -0.27
N TYR A 203 4.75 21.84 0.41
CA TYR A 203 5.06 22.22 1.79
C TYR A 203 6.13 23.32 1.85
N GLN A 204 5.92 24.26 2.76
CA GLN A 204 6.94 25.24 3.12
C GLN A 204 8.11 24.51 3.79
N ARG A 205 9.34 24.88 3.39
CA ARG A 205 10.57 24.22 3.86
C ARG A 205 11.31 25.15 4.81
N ILE A 206 11.91 24.57 5.83
CA ILE A 206 12.77 25.29 6.77
C ILE A 206 14.20 25.24 6.24
N PRO A 207 14.82 26.39 5.87
CA PRO A 207 16.13 26.41 5.27
C PRO A 207 17.25 26.17 6.30
N PHE A 208 18.00 25.09 6.15
CA PHE A 208 19.25 24.86 6.89
C PHE A 208 20.50 25.22 6.09
N ARG A 209 20.32 25.60 4.82
CA ARG A 209 21.41 25.95 3.88
C ARG A 209 22.19 27.21 4.25
N ALA A 210 21.58 28.14 4.99
CA ALA A 210 22.20 29.41 5.37
C ALA A 210 23.09 29.28 6.63
N GLY A 211 23.11 28.11 7.26
CA GLY A 211 23.79 27.86 8.52
C GLY A 211 22.91 27.02 9.45
N TYR A 212 23.54 26.11 10.19
CA TYR A 212 22.81 25.18 11.08
C TYR A 212 22.03 25.91 12.16
N ASP A 213 22.68 26.83 12.89
CA ASP A 213 22.06 27.53 14.02
C ASP A 213 20.89 28.43 13.58
N THR A 214 21.01 29.04 12.41
CA THR A 214 19.90 29.81 11.79
C THR A 214 18.71 28.91 11.48
N GLY A 215 18.96 27.74 10.89
CA GLY A 215 17.91 26.75 10.59
C GLY A 215 17.26 26.20 11.86
N LEU A 216 18.04 25.89 12.89
CA LEU A 216 17.57 25.38 14.17
C LEU A 216 16.69 26.42 14.89
N ASN A 217 17.10 27.70 14.93
CA ASN A 217 16.30 28.75 15.53
C ASN A 217 14.95 28.93 14.82
N GLN A 218 14.93 28.86 13.48
CA GLN A 218 13.69 28.94 12.71
C GLN A 218 12.80 27.72 12.94
N LEU A 219 13.40 26.53 13.09
CA LEU A 219 12.68 25.30 13.43
C LEU A 219 12.02 25.40 14.80
N LEU A 220 12.78 25.80 15.83
CA LEU A 220 12.27 25.97 17.20
C LEU A 220 11.16 27.03 17.26
N PHE A 221 11.27 28.11 16.47
CA PHE A 221 10.19 29.09 16.32
C PHE A 221 8.92 28.46 15.72
N THR A 222 9.08 27.58 14.73
CA THR A 222 7.95 26.90 14.04
C THR A 222 7.25 25.89 14.94
N LEU A 223 7.98 25.24 15.85
CA LEU A 223 7.42 24.25 16.78
C LEU A 223 6.67 24.86 17.97
N ASN A 224 6.80 26.18 18.19
CA ASN A 224 6.21 26.83 19.35
C ASN A 224 4.71 27.11 19.13
N PRO A 225 3.80 26.50 19.93
CA PRO A 225 2.36 26.55 19.66
C PRO A 225 1.71 27.94 19.78
N THR A 226 2.39 28.93 20.36
CA THR A 226 1.90 30.33 20.44
C THR A 226 1.96 31.08 19.11
N HIS A 227 2.59 30.51 18.08
CA HIS A 227 2.78 31.15 16.77
C HIS A 227 2.07 30.45 15.61
N HIS A 228 1.23 29.44 15.88
CA HIS A 228 0.35 28.87 14.85
C HIS A 228 -0.74 29.89 14.47
N SER A 229 -0.47 30.65 13.40
CA SER A 229 -1.56 31.24 12.64
C SER A 229 -2.38 30.09 12.02
N PRO A 230 -3.72 30.08 12.14
CA PRO A 230 -4.52 29.15 11.36
C PRO A 230 -4.18 29.31 9.88
N LYS A 231 -4.00 28.19 9.16
CA LYS A 231 -3.81 28.18 7.70
C LYS A 231 -4.88 29.09 7.08
N PRO A 232 -4.56 29.95 6.10
CA PRO A 232 -5.57 30.74 5.40
C PRO A 232 -6.59 29.77 4.80
N THR A 233 -7.84 29.89 5.22
CA THR A 233 -8.96 29.32 4.49
C THR A 233 -8.89 29.92 3.08
N ILE A 234 -8.63 29.09 2.06
CA ILE A 234 -8.92 29.48 0.69
C ILE A 234 -10.43 29.63 0.65
N ALA A 235 -10.92 30.85 0.85
CA ALA A 235 -12.26 31.23 0.44
C ALA A 235 -12.28 31.03 -1.07
N LEU A 236 -13.05 30.04 -1.53
CA LEU A 236 -13.40 29.92 -2.94
C LEU A 236 -14.06 31.25 -3.35
N LEU A 237 -13.32 32.07 -4.10
CA LEU A 237 -13.87 33.19 -4.85
C LEU A 237 -14.82 32.60 -5.90
N THR A 238 -16.10 32.55 -5.56
CA THR A 238 -17.19 32.32 -6.51
C THR A 238 -17.47 33.61 -7.25
N GLU A 239 -16.80 33.83 -8.38
CA GLU A 239 -17.29 34.75 -9.41
C GLU A 239 -17.85 33.92 -10.56
N GLN A 240 -19.19 33.83 -10.62
CA GLN A 240 -19.91 33.38 -11.79
C GLN A 240 -20.15 34.58 -12.71
N PRO A 241 -19.97 34.46 -14.05
CA PRO A 241 -20.46 35.47 -14.97
C PRO A 241 -21.99 35.37 -15.07
N THR A 242 -22.65 36.48 -14.79
CA THR A 242 -24.08 36.73 -14.94
C THR A 242 -24.44 36.79 -16.43
N VAL A 243 -25.47 36.02 -16.85
CA VAL A 243 -26.10 36.16 -18.16
C VAL A 243 -27.55 36.61 -17.94
N GLU A 244 -27.86 37.82 -18.39
CA GLU A 244 -29.22 38.37 -18.43
C GLU A 244 -30.05 37.79 -19.59
N PRO A 245 -31.38 37.64 -19.43
CA PRO A 245 -32.27 37.17 -20.49
C PRO A 245 -32.84 38.34 -21.32
N THR A 246 -32.84 38.21 -22.64
CA THR A 246 -33.60 39.11 -23.53
C THR A 246 -34.65 38.36 -24.35
N ASN A 247 -35.79 39.02 -24.48
CA ASN A 247 -37.10 38.53 -24.90
C ASN A 247 -37.33 38.60 -26.43
N LYS A 248 -38.07 37.59 -26.93
CA LYS A 248 -39.11 37.60 -28.02
C LYS A 248 -38.68 37.90 -29.48
N PRO A 249 -39.53 37.62 -30.52
CA PRO A 249 -40.88 37.01 -30.52
C PRO A 249 -41.14 35.86 -31.53
N THR A 250 -42.26 35.17 -31.28
CA THR A 250 -42.96 34.18 -32.12
C THR A 250 -43.62 34.79 -33.36
N VAL A 251 -43.54 34.09 -34.51
CA VAL A 251 -44.52 34.19 -35.63
C VAL A 251 -44.71 32.81 -36.26
N GLU A 252 -45.97 32.42 -36.43
CA GLU A 252 -46.51 31.35 -37.29
C GLU A 252 -47.64 31.98 -38.14
N PRO A 253 -48.28 31.33 -39.13
CA PRO A 253 -47.88 30.21 -40.02
C PRO A 253 -48.25 30.49 -41.51
N THR A 254 -47.94 29.60 -42.48
CA THR A 254 -48.89 29.16 -43.57
C THR A 254 -48.32 28.20 -44.63
N ASN A 255 -49.14 27.16 -44.89
CA ASN A 255 -49.45 26.42 -46.14
C ASN A 255 -48.52 25.37 -46.81
N LYS A 256 -49.05 24.13 -46.78
CA LYS A 256 -48.86 22.86 -47.55
C LYS A 256 -48.99 23.03 -49.09
N PRO A 257 -48.62 22.06 -49.99
CA PRO A 257 -48.98 20.62 -49.87
C PRO A 257 -48.11 19.49 -50.53
N THR A 258 -48.41 18.27 -50.06
CA THR A 258 -48.54 16.94 -50.74
C THR A 258 -47.38 16.25 -51.47
N ASN A 259 -46.95 15.11 -50.92
CA ASN A 259 -47.23 13.79 -51.54
C ASN A 259 -47.10 12.64 -50.51
N LYS A 260 -47.93 11.59 -50.66
CA LYS A 260 -48.14 10.50 -49.68
C LYS A 260 -47.58 9.18 -50.22
N PRO A 261 -46.71 8.45 -49.50
CA PRO A 261 -46.49 7.03 -49.71
C PRO A 261 -47.14 6.16 -48.60
N PRO A 262 -47.24 4.83 -48.80
CA PRO A 262 -48.32 3.99 -48.27
C PRO A 262 -48.15 3.57 -46.80
N GLN A 263 -49.27 3.19 -46.19
CA GLN A 263 -49.37 2.75 -44.80
C GLN A 263 -48.56 1.48 -44.52
N ILE A 264 -47.53 1.61 -43.69
CA ILE A 264 -46.89 0.49 -42.99
C ILE A 264 -47.70 0.25 -41.70
N LYS A 265 -48.17 -0.98 -41.49
CA LYS A 265 -48.75 -1.40 -40.20
C LYS A 265 -47.71 -1.18 -39.11
N VAL A 266 -47.97 -0.24 -38.21
CA VAL A 266 -47.20 -0.06 -36.98
C VAL A 266 -47.45 -1.30 -36.12
N ILE A 267 -46.47 -2.20 -36.10
CA ILE A 267 -46.33 -3.14 -34.98
C ILE A 267 -45.85 -2.26 -33.83
N GLU A 268 -46.68 -2.05 -32.81
CA GLU A 268 -46.24 -1.37 -31.60
C GLU A 268 -44.99 -2.10 -31.07
N PRO A 269 -43.83 -1.43 -30.93
CA PRO A 269 -42.69 -2.06 -30.30
C PRO A 269 -43.09 -2.33 -28.85
N LYS A 270 -43.17 -3.62 -28.51
CA LYS A 270 -43.27 -4.07 -27.13
C LYS A 270 -42.21 -3.27 -26.33
N PRO A 271 -42.59 -2.60 -25.21
CA PRO A 271 -41.64 -1.80 -24.46
C PRO A 271 -40.39 -2.65 -24.17
N PRO A 272 -39.18 -2.14 -24.39
CA PRO A 272 -37.98 -2.91 -24.15
C PRO A 272 -38.02 -3.35 -22.68
N HIS A 273 -38.03 -4.66 -22.47
CA HIS A 273 -37.82 -5.21 -21.14
C HIS A 273 -36.47 -4.66 -20.69
N ILE A 274 -36.46 -3.73 -19.73
CA ILE A 274 -35.24 -3.31 -19.05
C ILE A 274 -34.80 -4.54 -18.25
N VAL A 275 -33.98 -5.40 -18.87
CA VAL A 275 -33.39 -6.53 -18.19
C VAL A 275 -32.34 -5.95 -17.26
N THR A 276 -32.67 -5.84 -15.98
CA THR A 276 -31.69 -5.49 -14.95
C THR A 276 -30.59 -6.56 -14.99
N PRO A 277 -29.31 -6.19 -15.13
CA PRO A 277 -28.22 -7.15 -15.12
C PRO A 277 -28.24 -7.93 -13.78
N PRO A 278 -28.01 -9.25 -13.79
CA PRO A 278 -27.92 -10.01 -12.54
C PRO A 278 -26.74 -9.53 -11.69
N ASP A 279 -26.89 -9.56 -10.37
CA ASP A 279 -25.84 -9.10 -9.43
C ASP A 279 -24.55 -9.94 -9.51
N ARG A 280 -24.66 -11.19 -9.98
CA ARG A 280 -23.57 -12.15 -10.11
C ARG A 280 -23.71 -12.93 -11.41
N ILE A 281 -22.58 -13.21 -12.06
CA ILE A 281 -22.51 -14.07 -13.25
C ILE A 281 -21.35 -15.06 -13.11
N ILE A 282 -21.43 -16.18 -13.84
CA ILE A 282 -20.29 -17.07 -14.06
C ILE A 282 -19.77 -16.80 -15.46
N TRP A 283 -18.50 -16.40 -15.57
CA TRP A 283 -17.89 -16.12 -16.86
C TRP A 283 -17.58 -17.43 -17.59
N PRO A 284 -18.12 -17.66 -18.81
CA PRO A 284 -18.06 -18.99 -19.44
C PRO A 284 -16.65 -19.50 -19.74
N LYS A 285 -15.69 -18.59 -19.96
CA LYS A 285 -14.36 -18.95 -20.47
C LYS A 285 -13.43 -19.54 -19.40
N ASP A 286 -13.50 -19.02 -18.18
CA ASP A 286 -12.65 -19.41 -17.04
C ASP A 286 -13.47 -19.94 -15.85
N GLY A 287 -14.80 -19.92 -15.92
CA GLY A 287 -15.69 -20.33 -14.82
C GLY A 287 -15.71 -19.36 -13.65
N LYS A 288 -15.12 -18.16 -13.80
CA LYS A 288 -14.96 -17.19 -12.72
C LYS A 288 -16.29 -16.55 -12.36
N GLU A 289 -16.63 -16.54 -11.07
CA GLU A 289 -17.75 -15.73 -10.58
C GLU A 289 -17.37 -14.24 -10.63
N MET A 290 -18.19 -13.43 -11.27
CA MET A 290 -18.06 -11.98 -11.32
C MET A 290 -19.24 -11.31 -10.64
N VAL A 291 -18.99 -10.14 -10.06
CA VAL A 291 -19.92 -9.33 -9.30
C VAL A 291 -20.25 -8.06 -10.07
N LEU A 292 -21.52 -7.67 -10.10
CA LEU A 292 -21.98 -6.41 -10.68
C LEU A 292 -21.58 -5.24 -9.78
N VAL A 293 -20.86 -4.28 -10.35
CA VAL A 293 -20.69 -2.93 -9.78
C VAL A 293 -21.65 -2.01 -10.52
N PRO A 294 -22.71 -1.50 -9.85
CA PRO A 294 -23.72 -0.68 -10.51
C PRO A 294 -23.16 0.62 -11.10
N ALA A 295 -23.81 1.13 -12.15
CA ALA A 295 -23.54 2.47 -12.66
C ALA A 295 -23.82 3.51 -11.59
N GLY A 296 -23.10 4.63 -11.63
CA GLY A 296 -23.37 5.77 -10.76
C GLY A 296 -22.12 6.39 -10.14
N GLU A 297 -22.38 7.36 -9.27
CA GLU A 297 -21.38 8.14 -8.57
C GLU A 297 -20.66 7.34 -7.48
N PHE A 298 -19.39 7.65 -7.25
CA PHE A 298 -18.61 7.20 -6.10
C PHE A 298 -17.50 8.20 -5.76
N LEU A 299 -16.91 8.05 -4.58
CA LEU A 299 -15.83 8.90 -4.09
C LEU A 299 -14.47 8.25 -4.34
N TYR A 300 -13.70 8.80 -5.28
CA TYR A 300 -12.41 8.28 -5.73
C TYR A 300 -11.21 8.97 -5.06
N GLY A 301 -10.19 8.17 -4.76
CA GLY A 301 -8.93 8.59 -4.18
C GLY A 301 -9.07 9.02 -2.73
N GLU A 302 -7.94 9.40 -2.12
CA GLU A 302 -7.91 9.86 -0.73
C GLU A 302 -8.75 11.12 -0.52
N SER A 303 -8.71 12.04 -1.50
CA SER A 303 -9.48 13.28 -1.49
C SER A 303 -10.97 13.11 -1.78
N LYS A 304 -11.45 11.87 -1.93
CA LYS A 304 -12.88 11.53 -2.14
C LYS A 304 -13.52 12.33 -3.28
N VAL A 305 -12.81 12.45 -4.41
CA VAL A 305 -13.30 13.19 -5.59
C VAL A 305 -14.48 12.42 -6.18
N LYS A 306 -15.62 13.09 -6.38
CA LYS A 306 -16.80 12.48 -7.01
C LYS A 306 -16.51 12.14 -8.48
N LEU A 307 -16.69 10.88 -8.84
CA LEU A 307 -16.62 10.38 -10.21
C LEU A 307 -17.85 9.53 -10.51
N THR A 308 -18.29 9.50 -11.78
CA THR A 308 -19.35 8.61 -12.25
C THR A 308 -18.75 7.52 -13.15
N LEU A 309 -19.10 6.26 -12.89
CA LEU A 309 -18.76 5.13 -13.77
C LEU A 309 -20.03 4.45 -14.29
N LEU A 310 -19.94 3.90 -15.50
CA LEU A 310 -20.93 2.94 -16.00
C LEU A 310 -20.89 1.65 -15.17
N ALA A 311 -21.93 0.83 -15.31
CA ALA A 311 -21.96 -0.49 -14.68
C ALA A 311 -20.95 -1.42 -15.36
N PHE A 312 -20.31 -2.28 -14.57
CA PHE A 312 -19.39 -3.30 -15.06
C PHE A 312 -19.42 -4.51 -14.12
N TYR A 313 -18.97 -5.66 -14.63
CA TYR A 313 -18.66 -6.82 -13.81
C TYR A 313 -17.18 -6.81 -13.44
N ILE A 314 -16.85 -7.25 -12.22
CA ILE A 314 -15.49 -7.50 -11.76
C ILE A 314 -15.40 -8.91 -11.17
N ASP A 315 -14.29 -9.59 -11.39
CA ASP A 315 -14.04 -10.89 -10.76
C ASP A 315 -14.18 -10.78 -9.23
N LYS A 316 -14.94 -11.71 -8.65
CA LYS A 316 -15.22 -11.73 -7.20
C LYS A 316 -13.96 -11.86 -6.36
N THR A 317 -12.99 -12.63 -6.83
CA THR A 317 -11.69 -12.88 -6.19
C THR A 317 -10.56 -12.62 -7.18
N PRO A 318 -9.31 -12.44 -6.73
CA PRO A 318 -8.14 -12.49 -7.62
C PRO A 318 -8.10 -13.80 -8.41
N VAL A 319 -7.48 -13.80 -9.60
CA VAL A 319 -7.29 -15.01 -10.40
C VAL A 319 -6.46 -16.02 -9.60
N THR A 320 -6.94 -17.25 -9.52
CA THR A 320 -6.32 -18.34 -8.75
C THR A 320 -5.32 -19.13 -9.60
N ASN A 321 -4.47 -19.93 -8.96
CA ASN A 321 -3.58 -20.85 -9.67
C ASN A 321 -4.34 -21.84 -10.56
N ALA A 322 -5.49 -22.36 -10.09
CA ALA A 322 -6.33 -23.26 -10.89
C ALA A 322 -6.88 -22.61 -12.16
N GLU A 323 -7.38 -21.37 -12.04
CA GLU A 323 -7.90 -20.61 -13.18
C GLU A 323 -6.80 -20.22 -14.16
N TYR A 324 -5.64 -19.80 -13.65
CA TYR A 324 -4.48 -19.49 -14.49
C TYR A 324 -3.92 -20.72 -15.20
N LYS A 325 -4.04 -21.91 -14.59
CA LYS A 325 -3.65 -23.18 -15.22
C LYS A 325 -4.46 -23.48 -16.47
N LEU A 326 -5.77 -23.20 -16.48
CA LEU A 326 -6.62 -23.39 -17.66
C LEU A 326 -6.09 -22.58 -18.85
N PHE A 327 -5.62 -21.36 -18.60
CA PHE A 327 -4.99 -20.52 -19.61
C PHE A 327 -3.68 -21.12 -20.14
N LEU A 328 -2.79 -21.57 -19.25
CA LEU A 328 -1.50 -22.14 -19.67
C LEU A 328 -1.64 -23.49 -20.39
N ASP A 329 -2.64 -24.29 -20.02
CA ASP A 329 -2.95 -25.55 -20.69
C ASP A 329 -3.51 -25.30 -22.11
N ALA A 330 -4.22 -24.19 -22.31
CA ALA A 330 -4.72 -23.76 -23.62
C ALA A 330 -3.68 -23.01 -24.47
N ASN A 331 -2.62 -22.45 -23.87
CA ASN A 331 -1.64 -21.59 -24.54
C ASN A 331 -0.20 -21.96 -24.13
N SER A 332 0.36 -22.94 -24.85
CA SER A 332 1.66 -23.54 -24.52
C SER A 332 2.86 -22.59 -24.69
N GLU A 333 2.70 -21.45 -25.35
CA GLU A 333 3.73 -20.44 -25.56
C GLU A 333 4.03 -19.60 -24.32
N TYR A 334 3.08 -19.50 -23.38
CA TYR A 334 3.25 -18.70 -22.15
C TYR A 334 4.01 -19.47 -21.07
N LYS A 335 4.79 -18.74 -20.28
CA LYS A 335 5.54 -19.31 -19.17
C LYS A 335 4.62 -19.50 -17.96
N ALA A 336 4.89 -20.54 -17.18
CA ALA A 336 4.24 -20.69 -15.89
C ALA A 336 4.65 -19.57 -14.92
N SER A 337 3.82 -19.35 -13.91
CA SER A 337 4.18 -18.53 -12.76
C SER A 337 5.54 -18.95 -12.20
N ARG A 338 6.32 -17.97 -11.74
CA ARG A 338 7.68 -18.13 -11.22
C ARG A 338 7.80 -19.26 -10.19
N ASP A 339 6.78 -19.46 -9.37
CA ASP A 339 6.81 -20.36 -8.22
C ASP A 339 6.28 -21.77 -8.55
N TRP A 340 5.93 -22.03 -9.81
CA TRP A 340 5.50 -23.34 -10.30
C TRP A 340 6.69 -24.17 -10.78
N ASP A 341 6.51 -25.49 -10.88
CA ASP A 341 7.56 -26.37 -11.40
C ASP A 341 7.77 -26.23 -12.92
N LYS A 342 8.84 -26.85 -13.44
CA LYS A 342 9.17 -26.82 -14.88
C LYS A 342 8.10 -27.49 -15.76
N LYS A 343 7.19 -28.28 -15.18
CA LYS A 343 6.07 -28.94 -15.86
C LYS A 343 4.77 -28.14 -15.73
N ARG A 344 4.83 -26.89 -15.23
CA ARG A 344 3.69 -26.00 -15.00
C ARG A 344 2.69 -26.57 -13.99
N GLN A 345 3.20 -27.24 -12.96
CA GLN A 345 2.43 -27.78 -11.86
C GLN A 345 2.72 -26.99 -10.58
N PHE A 346 1.72 -26.93 -9.71
CA PHE A 346 1.80 -26.36 -8.37
C PHE A 346 1.23 -27.37 -7.36
N PRO A 347 1.59 -27.29 -6.08
CA PRO A 347 1.00 -28.13 -5.05
C PRO A 347 -0.52 -27.97 -5.02
N ASN A 348 -1.29 -29.06 -4.91
CA ASN A 348 -2.76 -29.00 -4.89
C ASN A 348 -3.32 -28.03 -3.84
N SER A 349 -2.63 -27.84 -2.71
CA SER A 349 -2.99 -26.87 -1.67
C SER A 349 -3.01 -25.41 -2.17
N TRP A 350 -2.29 -25.10 -3.24
CA TRP A 350 -2.23 -23.76 -3.84
C TRP A 350 -3.30 -23.50 -4.89
N SER A 351 -4.12 -24.49 -5.21
CA SER A 351 -5.17 -24.41 -6.24
C SER A 351 -6.07 -23.18 -6.07
N ALA A 352 -6.50 -22.92 -4.84
CA ALA A 352 -7.36 -21.78 -4.50
C ALA A 352 -6.58 -20.52 -4.07
N HIS A 353 -5.24 -20.54 -4.07
CA HIS A 353 -4.45 -19.34 -3.80
C HIS A 353 -4.44 -18.44 -5.04
N PRO A 354 -4.34 -17.10 -4.88
CA PRO A 354 -4.14 -16.20 -6.00
C PRO A 354 -2.87 -16.58 -6.76
N VAL A 355 -2.92 -16.50 -8.10
CA VAL A 355 -1.72 -16.63 -8.91
C VAL A 355 -0.83 -15.39 -8.68
N VAL A 356 0.44 -15.64 -8.39
CA VAL A 356 1.47 -14.63 -8.19
C VAL A 356 2.66 -14.93 -9.09
N GLY A 357 3.71 -14.10 -9.08
CA GLY A 357 4.88 -14.34 -9.92
C GLY A 357 4.55 -14.21 -11.41
N VAL A 358 3.60 -13.34 -11.75
CA VAL A 358 3.14 -13.03 -13.10
C VAL A 358 3.36 -11.55 -13.42
N SER A 359 3.81 -11.26 -14.64
CA SER A 359 4.02 -9.90 -15.10
C SER A 359 2.71 -9.21 -15.48
N TRP A 360 2.75 -7.90 -15.70
CA TRP A 360 1.60 -7.18 -16.25
C TRP A 360 1.23 -7.71 -17.64
N HIS A 361 2.23 -8.12 -18.43
CA HIS A 361 2.03 -8.71 -19.75
C HIS A 361 1.32 -10.06 -19.68
N ASP A 362 1.66 -10.90 -18.71
CA ASP A 362 0.99 -12.18 -18.48
C ASP A 362 -0.46 -11.97 -18.05
N ALA A 363 -0.71 -11.02 -17.14
CA ALA A 363 -2.05 -10.66 -16.71
C ALA A 363 -2.91 -10.13 -17.88
N GLN A 364 -2.32 -9.31 -18.76
CA GLN A 364 -2.99 -8.82 -19.97
C GLN A 364 -3.26 -9.95 -20.98
N ALA A 365 -2.35 -10.91 -21.14
CA ALA A 365 -2.54 -12.07 -22.01
C ALA A 365 -3.70 -12.96 -21.52
N TYR A 366 -3.76 -13.22 -20.22
CA TYR A 366 -4.87 -13.93 -19.60
C TYR A 366 -6.20 -13.16 -19.77
N ALA A 367 -6.20 -11.84 -19.56
CA ALA A 367 -7.37 -10.99 -19.80
C ALA A 367 -7.87 -11.11 -21.25
N ASN A 368 -6.96 -11.05 -22.23
CA ASN A 368 -7.31 -11.20 -23.64
C ASN A 368 -7.87 -12.59 -23.95
N TRP A 369 -7.28 -13.66 -23.38
CA TRP A 369 -7.77 -15.03 -23.57
C TRP A 369 -9.17 -15.26 -22.98
N THR A 370 -9.47 -14.60 -21.85
CA THR A 370 -10.81 -14.64 -21.24
C THR A 370 -11.84 -13.77 -21.95
N GLY A 371 -11.40 -12.80 -22.78
CA GLY A 371 -12.27 -11.77 -23.35
C GLY A 371 -12.66 -10.68 -22.34
N LYS A 372 -11.89 -10.54 -21.27
CA LYS A 372 -12.05 -9.51 -20.22
C LYS A 372 -10.93 -8.48 -20.31
N LEU A 373 -10.88 -7.55 -19.35
CA LEU A 373 -9.85 -6.51 -19.25
C LEU A 373 -9.25 -6.47 -17.84
N LEU A 374 -8.02 -5.98 -17.72
CA LEU A 374 -7.53 -5.51 -16.42
C LEU A 374 -8.38 -4.31 -15.95
N PRO A 375 -8.68 -4.18 -14.65
CA PRO A 375 -9.42 -3.04 -14.13
C PRO A 375 -8.62 -1.75 -14.31
N SER A 376 -9.33 -0.65 -14.57
CA SER A 376 -8.79 0.66 -14.25
C SER A 376 -8.78 0.87 -12.73
N GLU A 377 -7.91 1.77 -12.24
CA GLU A 377 -7.88 2.12 -10.81
C GLU A 377 -9.24 2.64 -10.31
N HIS A 378 -9.98 3.36 -11.15
CA HIS A 378 -11.31 3.85 -10.80
C HIS A 378 -12.32 2.70 -10.64
N GLN A 379 -12.31 1.73 -11.56
CA GLN A 379 -13.18 0.55 -11.47
C GLN A 379 -12.85 -0.28 -10.23
N TRP A 380 -11.56 -0.57 -10.03
CA TRP A 380 -11.09 -1.33 -8.88
C TRP A 380 -11.47 -0.65 -7.57
N GLU A 381 -11.24 0.66 -7.46
CA GLU A 381 -11.52 1.40 -6.24
C GLU A 381 -13.02 1.50 -5.97
N LYS A 382 -13.84 1.74 -7.00
CA LYS A 382 -15.30 1.70 -6.81
C LYS A 382 -15.74 0.33 -6.32
N ALA A 383 -15.24 -0.75 -6.92
CA ALA A 383 -15.56 -2.12 -6.53
C ALA A 383 -15.20 -2.43 -5.07
N ALA A 384 -14.06 -1.90 -4.60
CA ALA A 384 -13.60 -2.05 -3.22
C ALA A 384 -14.37 -1.15 -2.24
N ARG A 385 -14.61 0.11 -2.61
CA ARG A 385 -15.11 1.17 -1.71
C ARG A 385 -16.62 1.20 -1.59
N GLY A 386 -17.36 0.95 -2.67
CA GLY A 386 -18.75 1.42 -2.75
C GLY A 386 -18.82 2.92 -2.99
N THR A 387 -19.81 3.59 -2.42
CA THR A 387 -20.14 5.00 -2.71
C THR A 387 -19.95 5.96 -1.53
N ASP A 388 -19.73 5.44 -0.32
CA ASP A 388 -19.75 6.20 0.93
C ASP A 388 -18.40 6.77 1.35
N GLY A 389 -17.32 6.44 0.64
CA GLY A 389 -16.00 6.98 0.92
C GLY A 389 -15.14 6.12 1.84
N ARG A 390 -15.60 4.93 2.27
CA ARG A 390 -14.93 4.10 3.30
C ARG A 390 -13.45 3.80 3.05
N ASN A 391 -12.60 3.78 4.08
CA ASN A 391 -11.16 3.54 3.91
C ASN A 391 -10.75 2.09 3.62
N TYR A 392 -11.53 1.11 4.07
CA TYR A 392 -11.38 -0.32 3.82
C TYR A 392 -12.67 -0.89 3.20
N PRO A 393 -12.64 -2.05 2.53
CA PRO A 393 -13.84 -2.64 1.93
C PRO A 393 -15.01 -2.80 2.92
N TRP A 394 -14.68 -3.10 4.18
CA TRP A 394 -15.63 -3.30 5.27
C TRP A 394 -15.98 -2.04 6.08
N GLY A 395 -15.38 -0.89 5.81
CA GLY A 395 -15.66 0.36 6.54
C GLY A 395 -14.41 1.21 6.78
N ASP A 396 -14.49 2.18 7.70
CA ASP A 396 -13.39 3.14 7.90
C ASP A 396 -12.28 2.66 8.83
N SER A 397 -12.61 1.76 9.76
CA SER A 397 -11.65 1.30 10.76
C SER A 397 -10.98 -0.01 10.34
N TRP A 398 -9.68 -0.10 10.62
CA TRP A 398 -8.90 -1.32 10.45
C TRP A 398 -9.46 -2.50 11.25
N ARG A 399 -9.40 -3.70 10.67
CA ARG A 399 -9.78 -4.97 11.31
C ARG A 399 -8.82 -6.09 10.89
N GLU A 400 -8.03 -6.59 11.84
CA GLU A 400 -6.96 -7.57 11.58
C GLU A 400 -7.46 -8.90 10.98
N ASN A 401 -8.71 -9.27 11.28
CA ASN A 401 -9.30 -10.52 10.83
C ASN A 401 -10.17 -10.38 9.57
N HIS A 402 -10.01 -9.31 8.79
CA HIS A 402 -10.80 -9.05 7.57
C HIS A 402 -9.96 -9.17 6.29
N CYS A 403 -8.65 -9.36 6.39
CA CYS A 403 -7.78 -9.56 5.24
C CYS A 403 -6.45 -10.24 5.61
N ASN A 404 -5.75 -10.77 4.60
CA ASN A 404 -4.38 -11.25 4.75
C ASN A 404 -3.37 -10.10 4.58
N THR A 405 -2.80 -9.63 5.68
CA THR A 405 -1.71 -8.65 5.71
C THR A 405 -0.60 -9.12 6.63
N ARG A 406 0.46 -8.32 6.80
CA ARG A 406 1.58 -8.68 7.66
C ARG A 406 1.13 -8.98 9.10
N GLU A 407 0.15 -8.25 9.59
CA GLU A 407 -0.48 -8.41 10.90
C GLU A 407 -1.14 -9.79 11.09
N SER A 408 -1.57 -10.46 10.01
CA SER A 408 -2.18 -11.79 10.08
C SER A 408 -1.19 -12.90 10.47
N GLY A 409 0.12 -12.68 10.27
CA GLY A 409 1.16 -13.66 10.55
C GLY A 409 1.20 -14.88 9.62
N ILE A 410 0.40 -14.93 8.53
CA ILE A 410 0.32 -16.08 7.61
C ILE A 410 1.65 -16.28 6.86
N GLY A 411 2.36 -15.20 6.52
CA GLY A 411 3.68 -15.26 5.90
C GLY A 411 3.67 -15.66 4.41
N GLY A 412 2.51 -15.59 3.75
CA GLY A 412 2.32 -15.90 2.34
C GLY A 412 0.89 -15.60 1.91
N THR A 413 0.54 -15.90 0.64
CA THR A 413 -0.84 -15.79 0.18
C THR A 413 -1.75 -16.77 0.93
N SER A 414 -3.02 -16.44 1.03
CA SER A 414 -4.07 -17.33 1.54
C SER A 414 -5.01 -17.75 0.42
N PRO A 415 -5.74 -18.88 0.55
CA PRO A 415 -6.85 -19.19 -0.33
C PRO A 415 -7.78 -17.99 -0.49
N VAL A 416 -8.23 -17.73 -1.72
CA VAL A 416 -9.12 -16.60 -1.99
C VAL A 416 -10.43 -16.75 -1.21
N GLY A 417 -10.95 -15.63 -0.70
CA GLY A 417 -12.17 -15.60 0.09
C GLY A 417 -12.02 -16.14 1.52
N GLN A 418 -10.81 -16.43 2.00
CA GLN A 418 -10.61 -16.92 3.38
C GLN A 418 -11.19 -15.98 4.46
N PHE A 419 -11.26 -14.67 4.17
CA PHE A 419 -11.77 -13.65 5.09
C PHE A 419 -13.22 -13.23 4.81
N SER A 420 -13.89 -13.89 3.87
CA SER A 420 -15.30 -13.65 3.58
C SER A 420 -16.20 -14.25 4.68
N PRO A 421 -17.35 -13.62 4.99
CA PRO A 421 -17.87 -12.39 4.38
C PRO A 421 -17.36 -11.10 5.03
N GLN A 422 -16.59 -11.19 6.12
CA GLN A 422 -16.21 -10.01 6.90
C GLN A 422 -15.32 -9.04 6.11
N GLY A 423 -14.43 -9.56 5.27
CA GLY A 423 -13.53 -8.79 4.42
C GLY A 423 -14.11 -8.30 3.10
N ASP A 424 -15.36 -8.62 2.80
CA ASP A 424 -15.95 -8.34 1.49
C ASP A 424 -16.24 -6.85 1.31
N SER A 425 -16.12 -6.38 0.06
CA SER A 425 -16.57 -5.05 -0.33
C SER A 425 -18.09 -4.93 -0.29
N PRO A 426 -18.67 -3.71 -0.37
CA PRO A 426 -20.13 -3.50 -0.40
C PRO A 426 -20.86 -4.24 -1.53
N TYR A 427 -20.14 -4.51 -2.62
CA TYR A 427 -20.68 -5.24 -3.76
C TYR A 427 -20.45 -6.77 -3.63
N GLY A 428 -19.65 -7.21 -2.66
CA GLY A 428 -19.32 -8.62 -2.45
C GLY A 428 -18.05 -9.08 -3.17
N CYS A 429 -17.12 -8.16 -3.44
CA CYS A 429 -15.78 -8.49 -3.93
C CYS A 429 -14.90 -8.89 -2.74
N MET A 430 -14.26 -10.04 -2.83
CA MET A 430 -13.37 -10.61 -1.81
C MET A 430 -11.93 -10.19 -2.05
N ASP A 431 -11.14 -10.17 -0.97
CA ASP A 431 -9.69 -9.90 -0.99
C ASP A 431 -9.32 -8.59 -1.69
N MET A 432 -10.18 -7.55 -1.60
CA MET A 432 -9.86 -6.22 -2.14
C MET A 432 -8.79 -5.49 -1.30
N SER A 433 -8.53 -5.95 -0.07
CA SER A 433 -7.43 -5.49 0.79
C SER A 433 -6.57 -6.69 1.14
N GLY A 434 -5.25 -6.58 0.98
CA GLY A 434 -4.30 -7.64 1.30
C GLY A 434 -4.29 -8.81 0.31
N ASN A 435 -3.74 -9.94 0.75
CA ASN A 435 -3.43 -11.15 -0.02
C ASN A 435 -2.41 -10.89 -1.14
N VAL A 436 -2.77 -10.16 -2.20
CA VAL A 436 -1.86 -9.80 -3.31
C VAL A 436 -2.12 -8.39 -3.81
N TRP A 437 -1.04 -7.69 -4.17
CA TRP A 437 -1.14 -6.50 -5.01
C TRP A 437 -1.71 -6.89 -6.37
N GLU A 438 -2.56 -6.05 -6.95
CA GLU A 438 -3.22 -6.38 -8.21
C GLU A 438 -2.80 -5.45 -9.35
N TRP A 439 -2.42 -6.03 -10.49
CA TRP A 439 -2.13 -5.29 -11.71
C TRP A 439 -3.33 -4.51 -12.25
N MET A 440 -3.13 -3.21 -12.48
CA MET A 440 -4.12 -2.33 -13.10
C MET A 440 -3.80 -2.07 -14.57
N LEU A 441 -4.81 -1.67 -15.34
CA LEU A 441 -4.63 -1.20 -16.71
C LEU A 441 -3.83 0.11 -16.76
N ASN A 442 -4.06 1.01 -15.80
CA ASN A 442 -3.47 2.35 -15.78
C ASN A 442 -1.94 2.34 -15.64
N TRP A 443 -1.29 3.29 -16.29
CA TRP A 443 0.05 3.71 -15.89
C TRP A 443 -0.03 4.37 -14.51
N TYR A 444 0.89 4.00 -13.62
CA TYR A 444 1.16 4.80 -12.43
C TYR A 444 1.97 6.04 -12.82
N ASN A 445 3.02 5.82 -13.62
CA ASN A 445 3.79 6.87 -14.27
C ASN A 445 4.32 6.36 -15.62
N GLU A 446 3.73 6.86 -16.70
CA GLU A 446 4.07 6.45 -18.06
C GLU A 446 5.52 6.81 -18.44
N SER A 447 6.00 7.99 -18.01
CA SER A 447 7.39 8.42 -18.29
C SER A 447 8.43 7.50 -17.64
N GLN A 448 8.06 6.86 -16.52
CA GLN A 448 8.90 5.91 -15.80
C GLN A 448 8.57 4.45 -16.15
N LYS A 449 7.65 4.23 -17.10
CA LYS A 449 7.17 2.91 -17.52
C LYS A 449 6.74 2.05 -16.33
N SER A 450 6.00 2.60 -15.37
CA SER A 450 5.48 1.87 -14.22
C SER A 450 3.95 1.77 -14.26
N ARG A 451 3.43 0.55 -14.07
CA ARG A 451 1.99 0.26 -14.00
C ARG A 451 1.49 0.40 -12.57
N ALA A 452 0.23 0.78 -12.42
CA ALA A 452 -0.39 0.92 -11.12
C ALA A 452 -0.72 -0.45 -10.51
N LEU A 453 -0.63 -0.51 -9.18
CA LEU A 453 -1.01 -1.64 -8.35
C LEU A 453 -2.00 -1.17 -7.28
N ARG A 454 -2.98 -2.00 -6.90
CA ARG A 454 -3.95 -1.70 -5.82
C ARG A 454 -4.09 -2.89 -4.86
N GLY A 455 -4.66 -2.62 -3.68
CA GLY A 455 -5.06 -3.63 -2.68
C GLY A 455 -4.04 -3.92 -1.57
N GLY A 456 -2.75 -3.78 -1.83
CA GLY A 456 -1.72 -4.28 -0.91
C GLY A 456 -1.61 -5.81 -0.95
N ALA A 457 -0.66 -6.39 -0.24
CA ALA A 457 -0.42 -7.84 -0.24
C ALA A 457 -0.25 -8.42 1.17
N TRP A 458 -0.11 -9.75 1.27
CA TRP A 458 0.12 -10.48 2.52
C TRP A 458 1.31 -9.97 3.35
N GLY A 459 2.34 -9.40 2.71
CA GLY A 459 3.49 -8.79 3.39
C GLY A 459 3.36 -7.30 3.70
N SER A 460 2.25 -6.68 3.29
CA SER A 460 2.00 -5.25 3.47
C SER A 460 1.44 -4.96 4.86
N LEU A 461 1.75 -3.78 5.40
CA LEU A 461 1.08 -3.27 6.60
C LEU A 461 -0.33 -2.77 6.28
N ARG A 462 -1.19 -2.71 7.30
CA ARG A 462 -2.60 -2.25 7.23
C ARG A 462 -2.84 -0.93 6.50
N TRP A 463 -1.86 -0.03 6.49
CA TRP A 463 -1.98 1.28 5.84
C TRP A 463 -1.91 1.15 4.32
N TYR A 464 -1.08 0.23 3.83
CA TYR A 464 -0.92 -0.04 2.40
C TYR A 464 -2.10 -0.79 1.79
N THR A 465 -3.02 -1.30 2.62
CA THR A 465 -4.22 -2.02 2.18
C THR A 465 -5.48 -1.16 2.22
N ARG A 466 -5.37 0.13 2.55
CA ARG A 466 -6.45 1.10 2.35
C ARG A 466 -6.89 1.12 0.89
N VAL A 467 -8.20 1.27 0.68
CA VAL A 467 -8.83 1.25 -0.64
C VAL A 467 -8.25 2.32 -1.56
N SER A 468 -7.80 3.47 -1.06
CA SER A 468 -7.18 4.55 -1.87
C SER A 468 -5.70 4.32 -2.20
N ASN A 469 -5.01 3.41 -1.53
CA ASN A 469 -3.55 3.33 -1.57
C ASN A 469 -3.02 2.80 -2.91
N ARG A 470 -2.11 3.54 -3.54
CA ARG A 470 -1.58 3.22 -4.87
C ARG A 470 -0.16 2.68 -4.79
N GLY A 471 0.04 1.47 -5.31
CA GLY A 471 1.36 0.89 -5.54
C GLY A 471 1.80 1.04 -7.00
N TYR A 472 3.03 0.65 -7.29
CA TYR A 472 3.54 0.60 -8.66
C TYR A 472 4.56 -0.52 -8.86
N GLY A 473 4.69 -0.97 -10.10
CA GLY A 473 5.73 -1.92 -10.51
C GLY A 473 6.09 -1.73 -11.99
N GLY A 474 7.31 -2.10 -12.37
CA GLY A 474 7.64 -2.22 -13.79
C GLY A 474 6.78 -3.32 -14.43
N PRO A 475 6.34 -3.18 -15.70
CA PRO A 475 5.43 -4.13 -16.33
C PRO A 475 6.01 -5.54 -16.43
N ASP A 476 7.34 -5.68 -16.42
CA ASP A 476 8.07 -6.96 -16.45
C ASP A 476 8.23 -7.61 -15.06
N PHE A 477 7.83 -6.93 -13.98
CA PHE A 477 8.00 -7.46 -12.62
C PHE A 477 7.08 -8.66 -12.41
N ALA A 478 7.63 -9.75 -11.90
CA ALA A 478 6.92 -10.98 -11.57
C ALA A 478 7.41 -11.46 -10.19
N VAL A 479 6.65 -11.15 -9.14
CA VAL A 479 7.01 -11.42 -7.74
C VAL A 479 5.86 -12.12 -7.00
N ASP A 480 6.17 -12.81 -5.91
CA ASP A 480 5.27 -13.67 -5.11
C ASP A 480 4.15 -12.94 -4.35
N PHE A 481 4.04 -11.63 -4.52
CA PHE A 481 3.01 -10.81 -3.87
C PHE A 481 2.20 -9.97 -4.86
N ILE A 482 2.40 -10.12 -6.18
CA ILE A 482 1.61 -9.44 -7.20
C ILE A 482 0.84 -10.47 -8.04
N GLY A 483 -0.48 -10.33 -8.03
CA GLY A 483 -1.43 -11.04 -8.88
C GLY A 483 -2.31 -10.06 -9.65
N PHE A 484 -3.54 -10.46 -9.97
CA PHE A 484 -4.50 -9.62 -10.68
C PHE A 484 -5.94 -10.15 -10.57
N ARG A 485 -6.90 -9.31 -10.92
CA ARG A 485 -8.30 -9.66 -11.19
C ARG A 485 -8.78 -8.93 -12.43
N LEU A 486 -9.92 -9.30 -12.99
CA LEU A 486 -10.41 -8.75 -14.27
C LEU A 486 -11.77 -8.09 -14.16
N VAL A 487 -12.09 -7.28 -15.17
CA VAL A 487 -13.40 -6.64 -15.36
C VAL A 487 -13.96 -6.96 -16.75
N ALA A 488 -15.29 -6.91 -16.87
CA ALA A 488 -16.00 -7.02 -18.13
C ALA A 488 -17.14 -5.98 -18.20
N PRO A 489 -17.42 -5.39 -19.37
CA PRO A 489 -18.59 -4.54 -19.53
C PRO A 489 -19.90 -5.32 -19.29
N VAL A 490 -20.94 -4.64 -18.80
CA VAL A 490 -22.30 -5.21 -18.80
C VAL A 490 -22.75 -5.41 -20.26
N GLY A 491 -23.21 -6.62 -20.59
CA GLY A 491 -23.64 -6.99 -21.94
C GLY A 491 -22.58 -7.73 -22.78
N SER A 492 -21.39 -7.97 -22.24
CA SER A 492 -20.27 -8.67 -22.93
C SER A 492 -20.42 -10.19 -23.00
N GLY A 493 -21.61 -10.71 -22.70
CA GLY A 493 -21.86 -12.14 -22.56
C GLY A 493 -23.35 -12.42 -22.60
N PHE A 494 -23.91 -12.39 -23.82
CA PHE A 494 -25.06 -13.17 -24.26
C PHE A 494 -24.90 -13.47 -25.75
#